data_AF-A0A091IZQ3-F1
#
_entry.id   AF-A0A091IZQ3-F1
#
_cell.length_a   1.000
_cell.length_b   1.000
_cell.length_c   1.000
_cell.angle_alpha   90.00
_cell.angle_beta   90.00
_cell.angle_gamma   90.00
#
_symmetry.space_group_name_H-M   'P 1'
#
loop_
_entity.id
_entity.type
_entity.pdbx_description
1 polymer ?
#
loop_
_entity_poly.entity_id
_entity_poly.type
_entity_poly.pdbx_seq_one_letter_code
_entity_poly.pdbx_strand_id
1 'polypeptide(L)'
;VICLLLMHQADPNTLWSGHSPLSLAIASGNDLAVAELLKHGADPNLPLSGAVSSALCAAVSTAYERQRTTAQRIALVDELLEAGADILAPVTLREGQRKAVGTAVDYAYYKYYQDSRIAHTPYHVLSAPEQEVFQTRRSLLEHITVKLRERVVLKEKEWDQEELRRSKKCEFKPKSSSGLRVALAALQTRVAKKKGGSHQVEEVRLPFFRYCYQCGRSVGVQLSPCRRCHEIFTCSETCRRKSWNERHRQEC
;
A
#
# COMPACT_ATOMS: atom_id res chain seq x y z
N VAL A 1 -23.58 17.08 15.58
CA VAL A 1 -22.59 18.17 15.80
C VAL A 1 -21.65 18.33 14.61
N ILE A 2 -21.03 17.27 14.10
CA ILE A 2 -20.15 17.33 12.91
C ILE A 2 -20.85 18.01 11.72
N CYS A 3 -22.06 17.57 11.35
CA CYS A 3 -22.86 18.21 10.28
C CYS A 3 -23.03 19.72 10.49
N LEU A 4 -23.35 20.15 11.72
CA LEU A 4 -23.55 21.56 12.04
C LEU A 4 -22.26 22.37 11.86
N LEU A 5 -21.11 21.85 12.31
CA LEU A 5 -19.82 22.53 12.14
C LEU A 5 -19.45 22.66 10.66
N LEU A 6 -19.66 21.61 9.87
CA LEU A 6 -19.36 21.61 8.44
C LEU A 6 -20.32 22.55 7.66
N MET A 7 -21.59 22.64 8.07
CA MET A 7 -22.54 23.62 7.54
C MET A 7 -22.11 25.06 7.84
N HIS A 8 -21.41 25.29 8.94
CA HIS A 8 -20.80 26.57 9.31
C HIS A 8 -19.37 26.75 8.76
N GLN A 9 -19.01 26.06 7.68
CA GLN A 9 -17.74 26.20 6.96
C GLN A 9 -16.49 25.82 7.79
N ALA A 10 -16.64 24.95 8.80
CA ALA A 10 -15.47 24.34 9.43
C ALA A 10 -14.69 23.52 8.40
N ASP A 11 -13.37 23.75 8.30
CA ASP A 11 -12.52 23.00 7.39
C ASP A 11 -12.29 21.57 7.89
N PRO A 12 -12.77 20.53 7.16
CA PRO A 12 -12.62 19.13 7.57
C PRO A 12 -11.17 18.62 7.51
N ASN A 13 -10.24 19.41 6.97
CA ASN A 13 -8.82 19.07 6.81
C ASN A 13 -7.92 19.75 7.84
N THR A 14 -8.48 20.47 8.80
CA THR A 14 -7.70 21.12 9.86
C THR A 14 -7.01 20.07 10.73
N LEU A 15 -5.67 20.07 10.74
CA LEU A 15 -4.90 19.15 11.58
C LEU A 15 -4.85 19.63 13.04
N TRP A 16 -5.06 18.70 13.96
CA TRP A 16 -4.84 18.90 15.40
C TRP A 16 -3.89 17.85 15.93
N SER A 17 -2.74 18.28 16.48
CA SER A 17 -1.70 17.39 17.00
C SER A 17 -1.28 16.28 16.03
N GLY A 18 -1.30 16.57 14.71
CA GLY A 18 -0.92 15.61 13.68
C GLY A 18 -2.03 14.72 13.14
N HIS A 19 -3.24 14.84 13.68
CA HIS A 19 -4.40 14.07 13.28
C HIS A 19 -5.40 14.95 12.52
N SER A 20 -5.99 14.40 11.47
CA SER A 20 -7.16 14.98 10.82
C SER A 20 -8.44 14.53 11.53
N PRO A 21 -9.54 15.31 11.44
CA PRO A 21 -10.86 14.89 11.91
C PRO A 21 -11.24 13.51 11.37
N LEU A 22 -10.92 13.22 10.11
CA LEU A 22 -11.15 11.92 9.48
C LEU A 22 -10.35 10.80 10.16
N SER A 23 -9.07 11.02 10.44
CA SER A 23 -8.23 10.02 11.13
C SER A 23 -8.69 9.73 12.56
N LEU A 24 -9.22 10.74 13.25
CA LEU A 24 -9.80 10.59 14.59
C LEU A 24 -11.13 9.84 14.55
N ALA A 25 -11.99 10.13 13.57
CA ALA A 25 -13.23 9.38 13.35
C ALA A 25 -12.93 7.88 13.11
N ILE A 26 -11.92 7.58 12.29
CA ILE A 26 -11.44 6.21 12.09
C ILE A 26 -10.94 5.61 13.40
N ALA A 27 -10.04 6.28 14.12
CA ALA A 27 -9.47 5.78 15.37
C ALA A 27 -10.55 5.52 16.46
N SER A 28 -11.61 6.33 16.48
CA SER A 28 -12.72 6.22 17.44
C SER A 28 -13.76 5.15 17.09
N GLY A 29 -13.72 4.56 15.90
CA GLY A 29 -14.76 3.61 15.47
C GLY A 29 -16.05 4.26 14.96
N ASN A 30 -16.07 5.58 14.74
CA ASN A 30 -17.30 6.29 14.36
C ASN A 30 -17.47 6.36 12.84
N ASP A 31 -18.08 5.32 12.27
CA ASP A 31 -18.28 5.18 10.82
C ASP A 31 -19.23 6.25 10.25
N LEU A 32 -20.22 6.70 11.03
CA LEU A 32 -21.11 7.79 10.63
C LEU A 32 -20.35 9.12 10.50
N ALA A 33 -19.41 9.38 11.41
CA ALA A 33 -18.54 10.54 11.32
C ALA A 33 -17.59 10.46 10.12
N VAL A 34 -17.08 9.26 9.80
CA VAL A 34 -16.26 9.04 8.59
C VAL A 34 -17.06 9.41 7.34
N ALA A 35 -18.26 8.84 7.18
CA ALA A 35 -19.11 9.10 6.02
C ALA A 35 -19.44 10.58 5.86
N GLU A 36 -19.80 11.27 6.96
CA GLU A 36 -20.14 12.69 6.92
C GLU A 36 -18.92 13.56 6.57
N LEU A 37 -17.75 13.26 7.12
CA LEU A 37 -16.52 13.99 6.81
C LEU A 37 -16.13 13.83 5.34
N LEU A 38 -16.18 12.61 4.80
CA LEU A 38 -15.86 12.34 3.39
C LEU A 38 -16.84 13.06 2.46
N LYS A 39 -18.14 13.03 2.79
CA LYS A 39 -19.18 13.74 2.03
C LYS A 39 -18.95 15.25 1.97
N HIS A 40 -18.37 15.83 3.00
CA HIS A 40 -18.07 17.25 3.11
C HIS A 40 -16.64 17.63 2.67
N GLY A 41 -15.93 16.74 1.96
CA GLY A 41 -14.64 17.07 1.34
C GLY A 41 -13.42 16.89 2.24
N ALA A 42 -13.50 16.03 3.26
CA ALA A 42 -12.31 15.57 3.96
C ALA A 42 -11.39 14.82 2.99
N ASP A 43 -10.11 15.23 2.92
CA ASP A 43 -9.10 14.62 2.07
C ASP A 43 -8.54 13.35 2.75
N PRO A 44 -8.78 12.15 2.21
CA PRO A 44 -8.25 10.91 2.76
C PRO A 44 -6.72 10.77 2.58
N ASN A 45 -6.13 11.56 1.69
CA ASN A 45 -4.69 11.56 1.40
C ASN A 45 -3.92 12.61 2.21
N LEU A 46 -4.61 13.39 3.05
CA LEU A 46 -3.98 14.40 3.88
C LEU A 46 -2.87 13.75 4.73
N PRO A 47 -1.61 14.19 4.59
CA PRO A 47 -0.49 13.61 5.31
C PRO A 47 -0.65 13.87 6.80
N LEU A 48 -0.65 12.79 7.57
CA LEU A 48 -0.74 12.83 9.03
C LEU A 48 0.66 12.77 9.63
N SER A 49 0.85 13.42 10.78
CA SER A 49 2.12 13.36 11.50
C SER A 49 2.10 12.24 12.54
N GLY A 50 3.21 11.53 12.71
CA GLY A 50 3.37 10.51 13.77
C GLY A 50 3.33 9.07 13.25
N ALA A 51 2.70 8.17 14.02
CA ALA A 51 2.68 6.72 13.74
C ALA A 51 1.69 6.30 12.66
N VAL A 52 0.74 7.17 12.33
CA VAL A 52 -0.29 6.98 11.29
C VAL A 52 0.00 8.03 10.22
N SER A 53 0.28 7.61 8.99
CA SER A 53 0.71 8.50 7.91
C SER A 53 -0.42 9.02 7.01
N SER A 54 -1.57 8.34 7.00
CA SER A 54 -2.76 8.71 6.23
C SER A 54 -4.03 8.08 6.82
N ALA A 55 -5.21 8.51 6.37
CA ALA A 55 -6.48 7.90 6.78
C ALA A 55 -6.53 6.39 6.45
N LEU A 56 -6.01 6.00 5.29
CA LEU A 56 -5.91 4.59 4.89
C LEU A 56 -4.99 3.78 5.83
N CYS A 57 -3.87 4.36 6.27
CA CYS A 57 -3.02 3.74 7.29
C CYS A 57 -3.72 3.59 8.63
N ALA A 58 -4.60 4.53 9.01
CA ALA A 58 -5.42 4.42 10.22
C ALA A 58 -6.38 3.22 10.11
N ALA A 59 -7.05 3.06 8.98
CA ALA A 59 -8.02 1.98 8.75
C ALA A 59 -7.40 0.57 8.81
N VAL A 60 -6.17 0.42 8.31
CA VAL A 60 -5.46 -0.88 8.29
C VAL A 60 -4.62 -1.13 9.54
N SER A 61 -4.51 -0.17 10.46
CA SER A 61 -3.73 -0.30 11.68
C SER A 61 -4.34 -1.35 12.63
N THR A 62 -3.48 -2.13 13.29
CA THR A 62 -3.88 -3.06 14.36
C THR A 62 -4.28 -2.33 15.65
N ALA A 63 -3.88 -1.06 15.82
CA ALA A 63 -4.19 -0.28 17.02
C ALA A 63 -5.69 -0.04 17.23
N TYR A 64 -6.48 -0.04 16.14
CA TYR A 64 -7.91 0.26 16.16
C TYR A 64 -8.77 -0.94 15.77
N GLU A 65 -8.20 -2.14 15.73
CA GLU A 65 -8.92 -3.33 15.25
C GLU A 65 -10.10 -3.72 16.13
N ARG A 66 -10.06 -3.39 17.42
CA ARG A 66 -11.13 -3.71 18.37
C ARG A 66 -12.37 -2.84 18.20
N GLN A 67 -12.27 -1.75 17.45
CA GLN A 67 -13.39 -0.81 17.25
C GLN A 67 -14.38 -1.31 16.20
N ARG A 68 -14.01 -2.29 15.37
CA ARG A 68 -14.80 -2.72 14.21
C ARG A 68 -14.70 -4.22 13.98
N THR A 69 -15.77 -4.80 13.45
CA THR A 69 -15.75 -6.15 12.86
C THR A 69 -14.94 -6.17 11.57
N THR A 70 -14.52 -7.36 11.12
CA THR A 70 -13.78 -7.53 9.84
C THR A 70 -14.52 -6.92 8.66
N ALA A 71 -15.84 -7.13 8.58
CA ALA A 71 -16.68 -6.60 7.51
C ALA A 71 -16.69 -5.06 7.50
N GLN A 72 -16.85 -4.44 8.67
CA GLN A 72 -16.80 -2.98 8.81
C GLN A 72 -15.42 -2.41 8.46
N ARG A 73 -14.33 -3.11 8.79
CA ARG A 73 -12.98 -2.67 8.40
C ARG A 73 -12.76 -2.71 6.90
N ILE A 74 -13.28 -3.76 6.24
CA ILE A 74 -13.25 -3.88 4.78
C ILE A 74 -14.08 -2.76 4.14
N ALA A 75 -15.30 -2.54 4.63
CA ALA A 75 -16.17 -1.47 4.16
C ALA A 75 -15.55 -0.09 4.33
N LEU A 76 -14.89 0.17 5.46
CA LEU A 76 -14.16 1.42 5.69
C LEU A 76 -13.03 1.64 4.68
N VAL A 77 -12.26 0.60 4.36
CA VAL A 77 -11.22 0.69 3.33
C VAL A 77 -11.85 1.03 1.99
N ASP A 78 -12.93 0.35 1.61
CA ASP A 78 -13.61 0.59 0.35
C ASP A 78 -14.16 2.02 0.28
N GLU A 79 -14.80 2.50 1.34
CA GLU A 79 -15.32 3.87 1.45
C GLU A 79 -14.21 4.92 1.27
N LEU A 80 -13.05 4.72 1.90
CA LEU A 80 -11.89 5.61 1.71
C LEU A 80 -11.37 5.58 0.27
N LEU A 81 -11.29 4.39 -0.34
CA LEU A 81 -10.82 4.24 -1.72
C LEU A 81 -11.77 4.86 -2.75
N GLU A 82 -13.08 4.79 -2.52
CA GLU A 82 -14.11 5.46 -3.33
C GLU A 82 -14.09 6.98 -3.13
N ALA A 83 -13.77 7.45 -1.91
CA ALA A 83 -13.55 8.86 -1.63
C ALA A 83 -12.20 9.41 -2.17
N GLY A 84 -11.44 8.60 -2.93
CA GLY A 84 -10.22 9.03 -3.60
C GLY A 84 -8.92 8.79 -2.82
N ALA A 85 -8.93 7.95 -1.79
CA ALA A 85 -7.69 7.54 -1.13
C ALA A 85 -6.75 6.82 -2.11
N ASP A 86 -5.48 7.23 -2.11
CA ASP A 86 -4.43 6.64 -2.92
C ASP A 86 -3.69 5.55 -2.13
N ILE A 87 -3.97 4.31 -2.48
CA ILE A 87 -3.30 3.13 -1.90
C ILE A 87 -1.84 2.99 -2.35
N LEU A 88 -1.45 3.65 -3.45
CA LEU A 88 -0.09 3.66 -3.99
C LEU A 88 0.75 4.81 -3.45
N ALA A 89 0.15 5.70 -2.64
CA ALA A 89 0.85 6.81 -2.04
C ALA A 89 2.04 6.32 -1.18
N PRO A 90 3.19 7.03 -1.24
CA PRO A 90 4.38 6.66 -0.50
C PRO A 90 4.15 6.78 1.01
N VAL A 91 4.28 5.66 1.73
CA VAL A 91 4.22 5.59 3.18
C VAL A 91 5.62 5.39 3.75
N THR A 92 6.05 6.30 4.61
CA THR A 92 7.34 6.19 5.31
C THR A 92 7.19 5.29 6.54
N LEU A 93 7.85 4.14 6.52
CA LEU A 93 7.98 3.20 7.62
C LEU A 93 9.24 3.53 8.42
N ARG A 94 9.11 3.70 9.75
CA ARG A 94 10.22 4.01 10.65
C ARG A 94 10.35 2.95 11.73
N GLU A 95 11.52 2.32 11.81
CA GLU A 95 11.85 1.36 12.85
C GLU A 95 13.22 1.71 13.44
N GLY A 96 13.23 2.36 14.60
CA GLY A 96 14.44 2.95 15.18
C GLY A 96 15.11 3.91 14.20
N GLN A 97 16.36 3.62 13.83
CA GLN A 97 17.10 4.40 12.83
C GLN A 97 16.81 4.01 11.37
N ARG A 98 16.16 2.86 11.13
CA ARG A 98 15.86 2.38 9.78
C ARG A 98 14.63 3.10 9.23
N LYS A 99 14.75 3.60 8.00
CA LYS A 99 13.66 4.21 7.24
C LYS A 99 13.48 3.44 5.94
N ALA A 100 12.24 3.11 5.62
CA ALA A 100 11.86 2.54 4.33
C ALA A 100 10.62 3.28 3.81
N VAL A 101 10.46 3.32 2.50
CA VAL A 101 9.26 3.87 1.86
C VAL A 101 8.56 2.72 1.16
N GLY A 102 7.29 2.50 1.50
CA GLY A 102 6.44 1.47 0.94
C GLY A 102 5.04 2.01 0.66
N THR A 103 4.06 1.12 0.59
CA THR A 103 2.64 1.43 0.38
C THR A 103 1.83 1.28 1.66
N ALA A 104 0.52 1.58 1.61
CA ALA A 104 -0.38 1.29 2.71
C ALA A 104 -0.43 -0.21 3.06
N VAL A 105 -0.22 -1.10 2.08
CA VAL A 105 -0.12 -2.56 2.32
C VAL A 105 1.16 -2.90 3.07
N ASP A 106 2.29 -2.28 2.73
CA ASP A 106 3.54 -2.45 3.48
C ASP A 106 3.40 -1.96 4.92
N TYR A 107 2.68 -0.86 5.14
CA TYR A 107 2.34 -0.38 6.48
C TYR A 107 1.50 -1.39 7.26
N ALA A 108 0.47 -1.97 6.63
CA ALA A 108 -0.37 -2.98 7.27
C ALA A 108 0.45 -4.22 7.69
N TYR A 109 1.34 -4.71 6.81
CA TYR A 109 2.25 -5.79 7.16
C TYR A 109 3.24 -5.40 8.26
N TYR A 110 3.80 -4.18 8.20
CA TYR A 110 4.68 -3.67 9.25
C TYR A 110 3.99 -3.69 10.62
N LYS A 111 2.74 -3.21 10.70
CA LYS A 111 1.94 -3.26 11.94
C LYS A 111 1.57 -4.68 12.34
N TYR A 112 1.27 -5.55 11.39
CA TYR A 112 1.00 -6.97 11.65
C TYR A 112 2.20 -7.68 12.29
N TYR A 113 3.42 -7.47 11.78
CA TYR A 113 4.63 -8.11 12.30
C TYR A 113 5.12 -7.56 13.64
N GLN A 114 4.62 -6.39 14.10
CA GLN A 114 4.88 -5.90 15.46
C GLN A 114 4.25 -6.80 16.52
N ASP A 115 3.14 -7.48 16.20
CA ASP A 115 2.53 -8.47 17.07
C ASP A 115 3.22 -9.84 16.86
N SER A 116 4.31 -10.06 17.58
CA SER A 116 5.10 -11.29 17.45
C SER A 116 4.30 -12.54 17.80
N ARG A 117 3.36 -12.43 18.74
CA ARG A 117 2.50 -13.52 19.20
C ARG A 117 1.63 -14.05 18.08
N ILE A 118 0.95 -13.16 17.33
CA ILE A 118 0.08 -13.58 16.23
C ILE A 118 0.87 -13.88 14.95
N ALA A 119 1.90 -13.09 14.64
CA ALA A 119 2.57 -13.18 13.33
C ALA A 119 3.56 -14.35 13.20
N HIS A 120 4.20 -14.78 14.30
CA HIS A 120 5.27 -15.79 14.27
C HIS A 120 4.89 -17.13 14.90
N THR A 121 3.77 -17.20 15.62
CA THR A 121 3.28 -18.47 16.17
C THR A 121 2.57 -19.29 15.07
N PRO A 122 2.87 -20.59 14.90
CA PRO A 122 2.13 -21.46 13.99
C PRO A 122 0.63 -21.48 14.34
N TYR A 123 -0.24 -21.45 13.33
CA TYR A 123 -1.69 -21.30 13.50
C TYR A 123 -2.33 -22.29 14.49
N HIS A 124 -1.91 -23.56 14.47
CA HIS A 124 -2.45 -24.61 15.34
C HIS A 124 -2.04 -24.48 16.82
N VAL A 125 -1.07 -23.62 17.14
CA VAL A 125 -0.61 -23.32 18.51
C VAL A 125 -1.38 -22.11 19.10
N LEU A 126 -2.08 -21.34 18.27
CA LEU A 126 -2.89 -20.22 18.71
C LEU A 126 -4.17 -20.71 19.40
N SER A 127 -4.57 -20.03 20.48
CA SER A 127 -5.88 -20.22 21.11
C SER A 127 -7.01 -19.77 20.18
N ALA A 128 -8.24 -20.22 20.42
CA ALA A 128 -9.42 -19.83 19.62
C ALA A 128 -9.57 -18.31 19.39
N PRO A 129 -9.45 -17.43 20.40
CA PRO A 129 -9.53 -15.97 20.17
C PRO A 129 -8.35 -15.44 19.35
N GLU A 130 -7.15 -16.01 19.52
CA GLU A 130 -5.98 -15.60 18.72
C GLU A 130 -6.09 -16.06 17.26
N GLN A 131 -6.70 -17.23 17.02
CA GLN A 131 -7.01 -17.70 15.67
C GLN A 131 -8.01 -16.77 14.98
N GLU A 132 -9.01 -16.27 15.69
CA GLU A 132 -9.95 -15.27 15.18
C GLU A 132 -9.21 -13.97 14.80
N VAL A 133 -8.36 -13.44 15.68
CA VAL A 133 -7.52 -12.26 15.39
C VAL A 133 -6.62 -12.51 14.18
N PHE A 134 -6.02 -13.69 14.07
CA PHE A 134 -5.20 -14.07 12.91
C PHE A 134 -6.03 -14.05 11.61
N GLN A 135 -7.22 -14.65 11.62
CA GLN A 135 -8.11 -14.72 10.45
C GLN A 135 -8.62 -13.34 10.04
N THR A 136 -9.08 -12.52 10.99
CA THR A 136 -9.58 -11.16 10.71
C THR A 136 -8.51 -10.27 10.09
N ARG A 137 -7.30 -10.25 10.67
CA ARG A 137 -6.16 -9.50 10.12
C ARG A 137 -5.76 -10.00 8.74
N ARG A 138 -5.77 -11.32 8.54
CA ARG A 138 -5.43 -11.91 7.24
C ARG A 138 -6.46 -11.58 6.15
N SER A 139 -7.75 -11.63 6.48
CA SER A 139 -8.83 -11.25 5.56
C SER A 139 -8.69 -9.78 5.12
N LEU A 140 -8.38 -8.88 6.05
CA LEU A 140 -8.11 -7.48 5.71
C LEU A 140 -6.87 -7.32 4.81
N LEU A 141 -5.76 -8.00 5.13
CA LEU A 141 -4.54 -7.98 4.31
C LEU A 141 -4.78 -8.49 2.88
N GLU A 142 -5.55 -9.58 2.75
CA GLU A 142 -5.95 -10.13 1.45
C GLU A 142 -6.81 -9.11 0.67
N HIS A 143 -7.78 -8.47 1.31
CA HIS A 143 -8.64 -7.43 0.71
C HIS A 143 -7.84 -6.23 0.20
N ILE A 144 -7.03 -5.60 1.04
CA ILE A 144 -6.24 -4.43 0.65
C ILE A 144 -5.23 -4.76 -0.45
N THR A 145 -4.73 -6.01 -0.49
CA THR A 145 -3.82 -6.48 -1.54
C THR A 145 -4.53 -6.62 -2.88
N VAL A 146 -5.79 -7.06 -2.89
CA VAL A 146 -6.62 -7.07 -4.11
C VAL A 146 -6.81 -5.65 -4.62
N LYS A 147 -7.21 -4.72 -3.75
CA LYS A 147 -7.38 -3.30 -4.11
C LYS A 147 -6.08 -2.66 -4.61
N LEU A 148 -4.94 -2.95 -3.98
CA LEU A 148 -3.62 -2.49 -4.44
C LEU A 148 -3.36 -2.96 -5.88
N ARG A 149 -3.58 -4.24 -6.16
CA ARG A 149 -3.35 -4.82 -7.49
C ARG A 149 -4.25 -4.21 -8.55
N GLU A 150 -5.54 -4.04 -8.25
CA GLU A 150 -6.49 -3.37 -9.15
C GLU A 150 -6.01 -1.96 -9.51
N ARG A 151 -5.59 -1.18 -8.50
CA ARG A 151 -5.07 0.18 -8.71
C ARG A 151 -3.75 0.20 -9.49
N VAL A 152 -2.84 -0.76 -9.25
CA VAL A 152 -1.63 -0.89 -10.07
C VAL A 152 -1.97 -1.21 -11.52
N VAL A 153 -2.86 -2.17 -11.78
CA VAL A 153 -3.27 -2.54 -13.15
C VAL A 153 -3.91 -1.35 -13.88
N LEU A 154 -4.76 -0.59 -13.19
CA LEU A 154 -5.33 0.65 -13.76
C LEU A 154 -4.23 1.66 -14.09
N LYS A 155 -3.24 1.84 -13.21
CA LYS A 155 -2.14 2.78 -13.44
C LYS A 155 -1.21 2.34 -14.57
N GLU A 156 -0.90 1.05 -14.66
CA GLU A 156 -0.07 0.50 -15.74
C GLU A 156 -0.76 0.61 -17.11
N LYS A 157 -2.10 0.61 -17.18
CA LYS A 157 -2.85 0.86 -18.43
C LYS A 157 -2.72 2.29 -18.96
N GLU A 158 -2.37 3.25 -18.11
CA GLU A 158 -2.12 4.64 -18.54
C GLU A 158 -0.78 4.78 -19.29
N TRP A 159 0.10 3.77 -19.20
CA TRP A 159 1.43 3.78 -19.79
C TRP A 159 1.50 2.95 -21.07
N ASP A 160 2.52 3.23 -21.89
CA ASP A 160 2.84 2.38 -23.04
C ASP A 160 3.28 0.99 -22.55
N GLN A 161 2.54 -0.03 -22.98
CA GLN A 161 2.77 -1.41 -22.54
C GLN A 161 4.13 -1.94 -22.98
N GLU A 162 4.61 -1.58 -24.16
CA GLU A 162 5.88 -2.08 -24.70
C GLU A 162 7.07 -1.47 -23.95
N GLU A 163 7.01 -0.18 -23.62
CA GLU A 163 8.00 0.46 -22.77
C GLU A 163 8.00 -0.09 -21.34
N LEU A 164 6.81 -0.43 -20.80
CA LEU A 164 6.67 -1.02 -19.48
C LEU A 164 7.30 -2.42 -19.44
N ARG A 165 7.00 -3.26 -20.44
CA ARG A 165 7.60 -4.61 -20.59
C ARG A 165 9.12 -4.54 -20.70
N ARG A 166 9.64 -3.60 -21.49
CA ARG A 166 11.10 -3.37 -21.62
C ARG A 166 11.71 -2.93 -20.32
N SER A 167 11.06 -2.01 -19.60
CA SER A 167 11.52 -1.52 -18.29
C SER A 167 11.57 -2.66 -17.26
N LYS A 168 10.54 -3.52 -17.21
CA LYS A 168 10.51 -4.72 -16.36
C LYS A 168 11.64 -5.68 -16.72
N LYS A 169 11.88 -5.94 -18.01
CA LYS A 169 12.93 -6.85 -18.51
C LYS A 169 14.36 -6.33 -18.25
N CYS A 170 14.61 -5.04 -18.42
CA CYS A 170 15.94 -4.45 -18.26
C CYS A 170 16.43 -4.41 -16.80
N GLU A 171 15.53 -4.48 -15.81
CA GLU A 171 15.91 -4.61 -14.40
C GLU A 171 16.51 -5.97 -14.03
N PHE A 172 16.39 -6.99 -14.89
CA PHE A 172 16.97 -8.33 -14.62
C PHE A 172 18.46 -8.41 -14.89
N LYS A 173 19.04 -7.46 -15.63
CA LYS A 173 20.48 -7.42 -15.83
C LYS A 173 21.14 -7.11 -14.48
N PRO A 174 22.02 -7.99 -13.95
CA PRO A 174 22.69 -7.73 -12.69
C PRO A 174 23.50 -6.44 -12.81
N LYS A 175 23.13 -5.41 -12.04
CA LYS A 175 23.95 -4.20 -11.93
C LYS A 175 25.20 -4.54 -11.11
N SER A 176 26.36 -4.43 -11.73
CA SER A 176 27.64 -4.30 -11.03
C SER A 176 27.61 -3.04 -10.18
N SER A 177 27.99 -3.18 -8.90
CA SER A 177 28.33 -2.15 -7.92
C SER A 177 27.35 -0.99 -7.65
N SER A 178 26.99 -0.88 -6.36
CA SER A 178 26.57 0.35 -5.65
C SER A 178 25.36 1.10 -6.21
N GLY A 179 24.15 0.66 -5.83
CA GLY A 179 22.93 1.43 -6.00
C GLY A 179 21.94 1.11 -4.89
N LEU A 180 21.56 2.12 -4.12
CA LEU A 180 20.54 2.11 -3.08
C LEU A 180 19.27 1.36 -3.56
N ARG A 181 18.79 0.38 -2.80
CA ARG A 181 17.54 -0.36 -3.10
C ARG A 181 16.34 0.56 -2.83
N VAL A 182 15.98 1.38 -3.80
CA VAL A 182 14.76 2.18 -3.74
C VAL A 182 13.60 1.30 -4.24
N ALA A 183 12.76 0.81 -3.32
CA ALA A 183 11.54 0.06 -3.64
C ALA A 183 10.39 0.97 -4.16
N LEU A 184 10.66 2.26 -4.33
CA LEU A 184 9.70 3.25 -4.78
C LEU A 184 10.37 4.23 -5.75
N ALA A 185 10.52 3.82 -7.02
CA ALA A 185 10.93 4.76 -8.07
C ALA A 185 9.75 5.61 -8.57
N ALA A 186 8.67 5.74 -7.81
CA ALA A 186 7.63 6.73 -8.07
C ALA A 186 7.95 7.97 -7.23
N LEU A 187 8.76 8.88 -7.79
CA LEU A 187 8.67 10.33 -7.61
C LEU A 187 9.70 11.00 -8.52
N GLN A 188 9.22 11.44 -9.68
CA GLN A 188 9.74 12.52 -10.53
C GLN A 188 11.25 12.52 -10.84
N THR A 189 11.62 12.07 -12.04
CA THR A 189 12.77 12.63 -12.76
C THR A 189 12.38 12.94 -14.20
N ARG A 190 11.67 14.07 -14.40
CA ARG A 190 11.85 14.83 -15.64
C ARG A 190 13.20 15.56 -15.53
N VAL A 191 14.29 14.91 -15.92
CA VAL A 191 15.54 15.62 -16.19
C VAL A 191 15.68 15.73 -17.69
N ALA A 192 15.17 16.82 -18.26
CA ALA A 192 15.45 17.20 -19.64
C ALA A 192 16.18 18.54 -19.63
N LYS A 193 17.52 18.49 -19.69
CA LYS A 193 18.37 19.22 -20.64
C LYS A 193 19.84 19.23 -20.16
N LYS A 194 20.70 18.51 -20.87
CA LYS A 194 22.05 18.99 -21.17
C LYS A 194 22.16 19.19 -22.68
N LYS A 195 22.47 20.44 -23.08
CA LYS A 195 22.98 20.76 -24.41
C LYS A 195 24.35 20.11 -24.56
N GLY A 196 24.58 19.39 -25.66
CA GLY A 196 25.93 19.05 -26.13
C GLY A 196 26.16 17.56 -26.43
N GLY A 197 26.01 17.21 -27.71
CA GLY A 197 26.74 16.19 -28.46
C GLY A 197 27.22 14.91 -27.77
N SER A 198 26.41 13.86 -27.80
CA SER A 198 26.78 12.47 -28.16
C SER A 198 25.50 11.62 -28.14
N HIS A 199 25.31 10.72 -29.12
CA HIS A 199 24.19 9.79 -29.15
C HIS A 199 24.34 8.75 -28.03
N GLN A 200 23.98 9.10 -26.80
CA GLN A 200 23.56 8.13 -25.80
C GLN A 200 22.04 8.05 -25.89
N VAL A 201 21.51 6.89 -26.26
CA VAL A 201 20.09 6.61 -26.10
C VAL A 201 19.84 6.59 -24.60
N GLU A 202 19.37 7.70 -24.04
CA GLU A 202 18.83 7.74 -22.68
C GLU A 202 17.64 6.79 -22.66
N GLU A 203 17.86 5.56 -22.17
CA GLU A 203 16.80 4.59 -21.87
C GLU A 203 15.90 5.23 -20.80
N VAL A 204 14.82 5.88 -21.23
CA VAL A 204 13.77 6.36 -20.35
C VAL A 204 13.12 5.14 -19.72
N ARG A 205 13.45 4.87 -18.45
CA ARG A 205 12.85 3.76 -17.70
C ARG A 205 11.54 4.23 -17.10
N LEU A 206 10.44 3.58 -17.47
CA LEU A 206 9.16 3.85 -16.85
C LEU A 206 9.20 3.40 -15.37
N PRO A 207 8.79 4.28 -14.43
CA PRO A 207 8.76 3.93 -13.02
C PRO A 207 7.55 3.03 -12.75
N PHE A 208 7.74 1.71 -12.73
CA PHE A 208 6.67 0.76 -12.42
C PHE A 208 6.65 0.33 -10.95
N PHE A 209 5.51 -0.17 -10.49
CA PHE A 209 5.33 -0.63 -9.12
C PHE A 209 5.94 -2.01 -8.93
N ARG A 210 6.96 -2.12 -8.08
CA ARG A 210 7.65 -3.38 -7.82
C ARG A 210 7.20 -3.97 -6.48
N TYR A 211 6.27 -4.92 -6.54
CA TYR A 211 5.65 -5.53 -5.36
C TYR A 211 5.38 -7.02 -5.58
N CYS A 212 5.11 -7.76 -4.51
CA CYS A 212 4.71 -9.15 -4.59
C CYS A 212 3.27 -9.24 -5.12
N TYR A 213 3.09 -9.88 -6.26
CA TYR A 213 1.81 -10.08 -6.90
C TYR A 213 0.83 -10.92 -6.08
N GLN A 214 1.26 -11.69 -5.08
CA GLN A 214 0.33 -12.41 -4.21
C GLN A 214 -0.03 -11.63 -2.94
N CYS A 215 0.96 -11.06 -2.25
CA CYS A 215 0.78 -10.50 -0.90
C CYS A 215 0.93 -8.98 -0.83
N GLY A 216 1.12 -8.28 -1.94
CA GLY A 216 1.19 -6.82 -1.97
C GLY A 216 2.48 -6.20 -1.44
N ARG A 217 3.30 -6.96 -0.70
CA ARG A 217 4.54 -6.45 -0.09
C ARG A 217 5.58 -6.01 -1.12
N SER A 218 6.11 -4.81 -0.95
CA SER A 218 7.25 -4.24 -1.68
C SER A 218 8.48 -4.04 -0.77
N VAL A 219 8.27 -3.86 0.54
CA VAL A 219 9.33 -3.57 1.53
C VAL A 219 9.70 -4.82 2.34
N GLY A 220 11.00 -4.99 2.57
CA GLY A 220 11.54 -6.06 3.41
C GLY A 220 11.41 -7.46 2.81
N VAL A 221 11.26 -7.55 1.48
CA VAL A 221 11.15 -8.82 0.74
C VAL A 221 12.08 -8.83 -0.48
N GLN A 222 12.55 -10.03 -0.85
CA GLN A 222 13.26 -10.23 -2.10
C GLN A 222 12.28 -10.67 -3.18
N LEU A 223 12.11 -9.83 -4.20
CA LEU A 223 11.17 -10.06 -5.29
C LEU A 223 11.85 -10.81 -6.45
N SER A 224 11.28 -11.97 -6.79
CA SER A 224 11.68 -12.81 -7.92
C SER A 224 10.63 -12.75 -9.04
N PRO A 225 11.03 -12.55 -10.30
CA PRO A 225 10.08 -12.46 -11.42
C PRO A 225 9.48 -13.83 -11.77
N CYS A 226 8.38 -13.81 -12.51
CA CYS A 226 7.92 -14.99 -13.23
C CYS A 226 8.95 -15.40 -14.29
N ARG A 227 9.33 -16.69 -14.31
CA ARG A 227 10.31 -17.23 -15.27
C ARG A 227 9.79 -17.31 -16.72
N ARG A 228 8.47 -17.18 -16.93
CA ARG A 228 7.84 -17.27 -18.25
C ARG A 228 7.67 -15.89 -18.87
N CYS A 229 6.82 -15.05 -18.27
CA CYS A 229 6.49 -13.73 -18.82
C CYS A 229 7.36 -12.58 -18.29
N HIS A 230 8.00 -12.73 -17.12
CA HIS A 230 8.75 -11.66 -16.43
C HIS A 230 7.93 -10.41 -16.06
N GLU A 231 6.60 -10.47 -16.14
CA GLU A 231 5.70 -9.33 -15.89
C GLU A 231 5.36 -9.12 -14.42
N ILE A 232 5.28 -10.21 -13.65
CA ILE A 232 4.93 -10.18 -12.23
C ILE A 232 6.11 -10.59 -11.35
N PHE A 233 6.09 -10.15 -10.09
CA PHE A 233 7.08 -10.51 -9.08
C PHE A 233 6.45 -11.22 -7.90
N THR A 234 7.22 -12.09 -7.24
CA THR A 234 6.79 -12.87 -6.07
C THR A 234 7.88 -12.90 -5.02
N CYS A 235 7.52 -12.74 -3.73
CA CYS A 235 8.48 -12.66 -2.63
C CYS A 235 8.93 -14.01 -2.05
N SER A 236 8.21 -15.09 -2.35
CA SER A 236 8.47 -16.43 -1.81
C SER A 236 7.90 -17.50 -2.73
N GLU A 237 8.36 -18.74 -2.57
CA GLU A 237 7.81 -19.89 -3.29
C GLU A 237 6.32 -20.10 -3.00
N THR A 238 5.89 -19.84 -1.77
CA THR A 238 4.48 -19.91 -1.36
C THR A 238 3.63 -18.88 -2.10
N CYS A 239 4.11 -17.64 -2.21
CA CYS A 239 3.42 -16.60 -2.99
C CYS A 239 3.39 -16.94 -4.48
N ARG A 240 4.48 -17.51 -5.02
CA ARG A 240 4.55 -17.94 -6.42
C ARG A 240 3.54 -19.02 -6.73
N ARG A 241 3.46 -20.08 -5.93
CA ARG A 241 2.51 -21.19 -6.13
C ARG A 241 1.06 -20.72 -6.02
N LYS A 242 0.73 -19.91 -5.00
CA LYS A 242 -0.62 -19.38 -4.81
C LYS A 242 -1.04 -18.46 -5.95
N SER A 243 -0.21 -17.47 -6.28
CA SER A 243 -0.52 -16.55 -7.39
C SER A 243 -0.65 -17.26 -8.73
N TRP A 244 0.17 -18.27 -9.00
CA TRP A 244 0.06 -19.10 -10.20
C TRP A 244 -1.28 -19.81 -10.27
N ASN A 245 -1.68 -20.51 -9.20
CA ASN A 245 -2.90 -21.31 -9.18
C ASN A 245 -4.17 -20.47 -9.19
N GLU A 246 -4.18 -19.33 -8.50
CA GLU A 246 -5.38 -18.50 -8.33
C GLU A 246 -5.66 -17.60 -9.54
N ARG A 247 -4.62 -17.06 -10.19
CA ARG A 247 -4.76 -15.98 -11.19
C ARG A 247 -3.77 -16.07 -12.34
N HIS A 248 -2.48 -16.08 -12.01
CA HIS A 248 -1.42 -15.80 -12.98
C HIS A 248 -1.29 -16.87 -14.07
N ARG A 249 -1.71 -18.12 -13.84
CA ARG A 249 -1.70 -19.16 -14.89
C ARG A 249 -2.50 -18.76 -16.14
N GLN A 250 -3.56 -17.97 -15.99
CA GLN A 250 -4.40 -17.50 -17.10
C GLN A 250 -3.90 -16.17 -17.69
N GLU A 251 -3.16 -15.38 -16.91
CA GLU A 251 -2.65 -14.05 -17.29
C GLU A 251 -1.24 -14.09 -17.92
N CYS A 252 -0.50 -15.18 -17.69
CA CYS A 252 0.91 -15.35 -18.08
C CYS A 252 1.08 -15.63 -19.57
#